data_AF-A0A3N2KNS0-F1
#
_entry.id   AF-A0A3N2KNS0-F1
#
_cell.length_a   1.000
_cell.length_b   1.000
_cell.length_c   1.000
_cell.angle_alpha   90.00
_cell.angle_beta   90.00
_cell.angle_gamma   90.00
#
_symmetry.space_group_name_H-M   'P 1'
#
loop_
_entity.id
_entity.type
_entity.pdbx_description
1 polymer ?
#
loop_
_entity_poly.entity_id
_entity_poly.type
_entity_poly.pdbx_seq_one_letter_code
_entity_poly.pdbx_strand_id
1 'polypeptide(L)'
;MGTTVTRTQTSFRLSNDLIEKLRSEAKRHNRSLNNLVESVLMAFVTRKPNETTLAAMREAETSDNLETLDLANFRSFVDSL
;
A
#
# COMPACT_ATOMS: atom_id res chain seq x y z
N MET A 1 19.96 -8.76 16.15
CA MET A 1 19.33 -8.05 17.30
C MET A 1 17.93 -7.64 16.86
N GLY A 2 16.88 -8.17 17.50
CA GLY A 2 15.50 -7.86 17.12
C GLY A 2 15.14 -6.44 17.55
N THR A 3 14.78 -5.59 16.60
CA THR A 3 14.25 -4.26 16.89
C THR A 3 12.89 -4.42 17.56
N THR A 4 12.82 -4.21 18.87
CA THR A 4 11.56 -4.20 19.60
C THR A 4 10.80 -2.93 19.20
N VAL A 5 9.71 -3.10 18.44
CA VAL A 5 8.82 -1.99 18.08
C VAL A 5 8.12 -1.50 19.34
N THR A 6 8.35 -0.24 19.71
CA THR A 6 7.62 0.43 20.79
C THR A 6 6.19 0.67 20.35
N ARG A 7 5.21 0.29 21.19
CA ARG A 7 3.79 0.45 20.90
C ARG A 7 3.15 1.34 21.96
N THR A 8 2.42 2.34 21.52
CA THR A 8 1.64 3.24 22.39
C THR A 8 0.17 2.83 22.34
N GLN A 9 -0.48 2.72 23.50
CA GLN A 9 -1.91 2.47 23.54
C GLN A 9 -2.67 3.73 23.09
N THR A 10 -3.57 3.56 22.13
CA THR A 10 -4.41 4.65 21.61
C THR A 10 -5.85 4.14 21.49
N SER A 11 -6.81 4.95 21.92
CA SER A 11 -8.23 4.60 21.89
C SER A 11 -8.93 5.36 20.76
N PHE A 12 -9.67 4.64 19.93
CA PHE A 12 -10.53 5.21 18.90
C PHE A 12 -12.00 4.96 19.25
N ARG A 13 -12.83 5.97 19.03
CA ARG A 13 -14.29 5.79 19.07
C ARG A 13 -14.79 5.52 17.66
N LEU A 14 -15.07 4.25 17.37
CA LEU A 14 -15.58 3.79 16.08
C LEU A 14 -17.04 3.35 16.24
N SER A 15 -17.80 3.34 15.13
CA SER A 15 -19.16 2.81 15.15
C SER A 15 -19.14 1.31 15.42
N ASN A 16 -20.18 0.80 16.09
CA ASN A 16 -20.29 -0.64 16.37
C ASN A 16 -20.28 -1.47 15.07
N ASP A 17 -20.98 -1.00 14.02
CA ASP A 17 -20.98 -1.65 12.71
C ASP A 17 -19.57 -1.80 12.11
N LEU A 18 -18.74 -0.75 12.23
CA LEU A 18 -17.36 -0.80 11.75
C LEU A 18 -16.52 -1.80 12.56
N ILE A 19 -16.68 -1.82 13.89
CA ILE A 19 -15.96 -2.77 14.75
C ILE A 19 -16.29 -4.22 14.37
N GLU A 20 -17.56 -4.53 14.12
CA GLU A 20 -17.97 -5.88 13.73
C GLU A 20 -17.39 -6.30 12.37
N LYS A 21 -17.40 -5.40 11.38
CA LYS A 21 -16.76 -5.64 10.08
C LYS A 21 -15.25 -5.87 10.22
N LEU A 22 -14.56 -5.04 11.00
CA LEU A 22 -13.12 -5.18 11.24
C LEU A 22 -12.80 -6.50 11.97
N ARG A 23 -13.64 -6.94 12.91
CA ARG A 23 -13.46 -8.25 13.59
C ARG A 23 -13.64 -9.42 12.62
N SER A 24 -14.63 -9.36 11.74
CA SER A 24 -14.84 -10.37 10.70
C SER A 24 -13.62 -10.48 9.78
N GLU A 25 -13.12 -9.34 9.30
CA GLU A 25 -11.93 -9.29 8.45
C GLU A 25 -10.66 -9.78 9.17
N ALA A 26 -10.49 -9.41 10.44
CA ALA A 26 -9.35 -9.88 11.23
C ALA A 26 -9.35 -11.41 11.35
N LYS A 27 -10.53 -12.01 11.61
CA LYS A 27 -10.70 -13.47 11.63
C LYS A 27 -10.43 -14.09 10.26
N ARG A 28 -10.96 -13.52 9.17
CA ARG A 28 -10.75 -13.99 7.79
C ARG A 28 -9.26 -14.07 7.43
N HIS A 29 -8.46 -13.16 7.97
CA HIS A 29 -7.00 -13.11 7.76
C HIS A 29 -6.16 -13.82 8.83
N ASN A 30 -6.77 -14.46 9.84
CA ASN A 30 -6.08 -15.05 11.00
C ASN A 30 -5.18 -14.04 11.75
N ARG A 31 -5.68 -12.81 11.94
CA ARG A 31 -4.97 -11.72 12.62
C ARG A 31 -5.75 -11.23 13.83
N SER A 32 -5.05 -10.62 14.79
CA SER A 32 -5.73 -9.85 15.84
C SER A 32 -6.31 -8.56 15.24
N LEU A 33 -7.38 -8.04 15.85
CA LEU A 33 -7.99 -6.77 15.44
C LEU A 33 -6.95 -5.64 15.44
N ASN A 34 -6.13 -5.55 16.49
CA ASN A 34 -5.07 -4.53 16.58
C ASN A 34 -4.06 -4.66 15.43
N ASN A 35 -3.64 -5.89 15.09
CA ASN A 35 -2.67 -6.10 14.02
C ASN A 35 -3.26 -5.78 12.63
N LEU A 36 -4.54 -6.06 12.40
CA LEU A 36 -5.23 -5.64 11.19
C LEU A 36 -5.30 -4.11 11.10
N VAL A 37 -5.79 -3.46 12.17
CA VAL A 37 -5.96 -2.00 12.22
C VAL A 37 -4.63 -1.28 12.01
N GLU A 38 -3.57 -1.71 12.70
CA GLU A 38 -2.22 -1.15 12.55
C GLU A 38 -1.73 -1.28 11.10
N SER A 39 -1.96 -2.42 10.45
CA SER A 39 -1.54 -2.63 9.05
C SER A 39 -2.31 -1.75 8.06
N VAL A 40 -3.61 -1.56 8.28
CA VAL A 40 -4.45 -0.70 7.43
C VAL A 40 -4.03 0.76 7.60
N LEU A 41 -3.83 1.22 8.84
CA LEU A 41 -3.37 2.57 9.12
C LEU A 41 -1.98 2.82 8.53
N MET A 42 -1.05 1.86 8.71
CA MET A 42 0.29 1.95 8.15
C MET A 42 0.24 2.01 6.61
N ALA A 43 -0.52 1.11 5.98
CA ALA A 43 -0.71 1.13 4.54
C ALA A 43 -1.26 2.49 4.08
N PHE A 44 -2.21 3.07 4.79
CA PHE A 44 -2.76 4.38 4.44
C PHE A 44 -1.73 5.51 4.55
N VAL A 45 -0.96 5.59 5.64
CA VAL A 45 0.04 6.67 5.81
C VAL A 45 1.27 6.49 4.92
N THR A 46 1.64 5.25 4.59
CA THR A 46 2.79 4.92 3.73
C THR A 46 2.44 4.96 2.24
N ARG A 47 1.15 4.89 1.86
CA ARG A 47 0.69 4.92 0.46
C ARG A 47 0.89 6.26 -0.26
N LYS A 48 1.53 7.25 0.35
CA LYS A 48 1.92 8.48 -0.35
C LYS A 48 3.16 8.17 -1.22
N PRO A 49 3.10 8.37 -2.55
CA PRO A 49 4.28 8.25 -3.40
C PRO A 49 5.39 9.15 -2.85
N ASN A 50 6.61 8.62 -2.73
CA ASN A 50 7.76 9.41 -2.32
C ASN A 50 8.12 10.42 -3.42
N GLU A 51 9.03 11.36 -3.15
CA GLU A 51 9.39 12.42 -4.10
C GLU A 51 9.86 11.86 -5.45
N THR A 52 10.65 10.78 -5.43
CA THR A 52 11.09 10.07 -6.66
C THR A 52 9.91 9.53 -7.45
N THR A 53 8.94 8.92 -6.78
CA THR A 53 7.76 8.35 -7.44
C THR A 53 6.87 9.46 -8.01
N LEU A 54 6.69 10.56 -7.27
CA LEU A 54 5.96 11.73 -7.76
C LEU A 54 6.65 12.37 -8.97
N ALA A 55 7.99 12.44 -8.98
CA ALA A 55 8.75 12.96 -10.12
C ALA A 55 8.57 12.07 -11.35
N ALA A 56 8.70 10.75 -11.21
CA ALA A 56 8.50 9.79 -12.30
C ALA A 56 7.07 9.82 -12.85
N MET A 57 6.05 9.98 -11.98
CA MET A 57 4.66 10.14 -12.42
C MET A 57 4.47 11.42 -13.25
N ARG A 58 5.04 12.55 -12.80
CA ARG A 58 4.98 13.82 -13.55
C ARG A 58 5.70 13.71 -14.88
N GLU A 59 6.89 13.12 -14.90
CA GLU A 59 7.63 12.85 -16.13
C GLU A 59 6.79 12.04 -17.10
N ALA A 60 6.18 10.93 -16.65
CA ALA A 60 5.30 10.12 -17.49
C ALA A 60 4.06 10.88 -18.00
N GLU A 61 3.50 11.81 -17.22
CA GLU A 61 2.36 12.63 -17.65
C GLU A 61 2.73 13.71 -18.67
N THR A 62 3.95 14.25 -18.61
CA THR A 62 4.37 15.41 -19.42
C THR A 62 5.43 15.10 -20.46
N SER A 63 5.91 13.86 -20.55
CA SER A 63 7.00 13.49 -21.45
C SER A 63 6.52 13.38 -22.89
N ASP A 64 7.20 14.10 -23.78
CA ASP A 64 7.04 13.96 -25.23
C ASP A 64 7.81 12.75 -25.80
N ASN A 65 8.60 12.05 -24.98
CA ASN A 65 9.50 10.96 -25.37
C ASN A 65 8.98 9.57 -24.97
N LEU A 66 7.66 9.38 -24.83
CA LEU A 66 7.09 8.07 -24.52
C LEU A 66 7.06 7.18 -25.76
N GLU A 67 7.40 5.90 -25.60
CA GLU A 67 7.30 4.88 -26.64
C GLU A 67 5.99 4.09 -26.53
N THR A 68 5.48 3.61 -27.66
CA THR A 68 4.31 2.72 -27.68
C THR A 68 4.74 1.30 -27.37
N LEU A 69 4.16 0.70 -26.33
CA LEU A 69 4.43 -0.70 -25.96
C LEU A 69 3.64 -1.66 -26.86
N ASP A 70 4.35 -2.49 -27.62
CA ASP A 70 3.76 -3.60 -28.38
C ASP A 70 3.53 -4.83 -27.49
N LEU A 71 2.27 -5.12 -27.20
CA LEU A 71 1.88 -6.26 -26.35
C LEU A 71 2.03 -7.61 -27.05
N ALA A 72 2.04 -7.67 -28.39
CA ALA A 72 2.26 -8.92 -29.12
C ALA A 72 3.69 -9.44 -28.94
N ASN A 73 4.64 -8.52 -28.72
CA ASN A 73 6.06 -8.81 -28.50
C ASN A 73 6.53 -8.45 -27.08
N PHE A 74 5.63 -8.50 -26.09
CA PHE A 74 5.92 -8.08 -24.71
C PHE A 74 7.16 -8.75 -24.09
N ARG A 75 7.44 -10.02 -24.42
CA ARG A 75 8.64 -10.72 -23.93
C ARG A 75 9.93 -10.03 -24.37
N SER A 76 10.02 -9.61 -25.63
CA SER A 76 11.19 -8.93 -26.16
C SER A 76 11.42 -7.58 -25.48
N PHE A 77 10.35 -6.87 -25.13
CA PHE A 77 10.45 -5.65 -24.33
C PHE A 77 11.01 -5.95 -22.93
N VAL A 78 10.47 -6.95 -22.23
CA VAL A 78 10.97 -7.33 -20.90
C VAL A 78 12.43 -7.77 -20.93
N ASP A 79 12.84 -8.50 -21.97
CA ASP A 79 14.24 -8.91 -22.17
C ASP A 79 15.19 -7.74 -22.44
N SER A 80 14.66 -6.56 -22.81
CA SER A 80 15.43 -5.34 -23.11
C SER A 80 15.55 -4.36 -21.94
N LEU A 81 14.80 -4.58 -20.85
CA LEU A 81 14.84 -3.78 -19.62
C LEU A 81 16.07 -4.13 -18.75
#